data_AF-A0A1F3ZBQ1-F1
#
_entry.id   AF-A0A1F3ZBQ1-F1
#
_cell.length_a   1.000
_cell.length_b   1.000
_cell.length_c   1.000
_cell.angle_alpha   90.00
_cell.angle_beta   90.00
_cell.angle_gamma   90.00
#
_symmetry.space_group_name_H-M   'P 1'
#
loop_
_entity.id
_entity.type
_entity.pdbx_description
1 polymer ?
#
loop_
_entity_poly.entity_id
_entity_poly.type
_entity_poly.pdbx_seq_one_letter_code
_entity_poly.pdbx_strand_id
1 'polypeptide(L)'
;KDGRYGENPNRLQHYYQYQVVLKPSPADIQDLYIESLVALDIDPRAHDIRFVEDDWESPTLGAWGLGWEVWLDGMEVTQFTYFQEVGSLPCRPVLGEITYGLERLALYLQGKSSIFDLVWTPGVTYGDLYHQNEVEQSRYNFELSDAELLFRHFGDFETEARRLIEAQCVLPGYEMVMKCSHAFNLLDARGAISVTERAAYIGRVRALARRVAQAYYESRERLGFPMRKAAA
;
A
#
# COMPACT_ATOMS: atom_id res chain seq x y z
N LYS A 1 1.97 -10.88 -6.90
CA LYS A 1 0.91 -11.93 -6.76
C LYS A 1 -0.37 -11.57 -7.49
N ASP A 2 -0.68 -10.27 -7.64
CA ASP A 2 -2.02 -9.91 -8.06
C ASP A 2 -2.30 -9.95 -9.56
N GLY A 3 -1.24 -10.11 -10.36
CA GLY A 3 -1.31 -10.10 -11.80
C GLY A 3 -2.21 -11.17 -12.39
N ARG A 4 -2.85 -10.82 -13.49
CA ARG A 4 -3.81 -11.68 -14.20
C ARG A 4 -3.60 -11.66 -15.71
N TYR A 5 -2.37 -11.40 -16.17
CA TYR A 5 -1.99 -11.43 -17.59
C TYR A 5 -2.87 -10.54 -18.49
N GLY A 6 -3.43 -9.47 -17.95
CA GLY A 6 -4.34 -8.59 -18.69
C GLY A 6 -5.74 -9.17 -18.95
N GLU A 7 -6.04 -10.38 -18.47
CA GLU A 7 -7.29 -11.08 -18.77
C GLU A 7 -8.41 -10.78 -17.76
N ASN A 8 -8.07 -10.33 -16.55
CA ASN A 8 -9.07 -10.01 -15.54
C ASN A 8 -9.52 -8.54 -15.66
N PRO A 9 -10.82 -8.26 -15.70
CA PRO A 9 -11.33 -6.91 -15.91
C PRO A 9 -11.10 -5.97 -14.71
N ASN A 10 -10.86 -6.51 -13.50
CA ASN A 10 -10.90 -5.75 -12.25
C ASN A 10 -9.64 -5.92 -11.38
N ARG A 11 -8.61 -6.62 -11.88
CA ARG A 11 -7.45 -7.00 -11.07
C ARG A 11 -6.14 -6.83 -11.82
N LEU A 12 -5.21 -6.11 -11.20
CA LEU A 12 -3.91 -5.75 -11.76
C LEU A 12 -2.77 -6.09 -10.79
N GLN A 13 -1.56 -6.35 -11.29
CA GLN A 13 -0.37 -6.40 -10.43
C GLN A 13 0.16 -5.01 -10.05
N HIS A 14 -0.14 -3.99 -10.87
CA HIS A 14 0.20 -2.59 -10.61
C HIS A 14 -1.05 -1.73 -10.83
N TYR A 15 -1.36 -0.89 -9.86
CA TYR A 15 -2.54 -0.03 -9.86
C TYR A 15 -2.26 1.24 -9.05
N TYR A 16 -3.11 2.24 -9.20
CA TYR A 16 -2.94 3.55 -8.59
C TYR A 16 -3.82 3.71 -7.35
N GLN A 17 -3.18 3.97 -6.23
CA GLN A 17 -3.86 4.41 -5.02
C GLN A 17 -3.77 5.94 -4.91
N TYR A 18 -4.86 6.55 -4.45
CA TYR A 18 -4.79 7.90 -3.89
C TYR A 18 -4.73 7.79 -2.37
N GLN A 19 -3.62 8.26 -1.79
CA GLN A 19 -3.32 8.08 -0.37
C GLN A 19 -3.57 9.38 0.39
N VAL A 20 -4.43 9.34 1.41
CA VAL A 20 -4.65 10.47 2.33
C VAL A 20 -4.29 10.02 3.74
N VAL A 21 -3.50 10.86 4.42
CA VAL A 21 -2.95 10.57 5.74
C VAL A 21 -3.15 11.79 6.63
N LEU A 22 -3.94 11.66 7.70
CA LEU A 22 -4.33 12.74 8.60
C LEU A 22 -3.88 12.43 10.04
N LYS A 23 -2.93 13.22 10.57
CA LYS A 23 -2.38 13.05 11.92
C LYS A 23 -2.43 14.36 12.72
N PRO A 24 -3.28 14.50 13.75
CA PRO A 24 -4.25 13.52 14.25
C PRO A 24 -5.39 13.25 13.25
N SER A 25 -6.02 12.07 13.36
CA SER A 25 -7.27 11.78 12.64
C SER A 25 -8.37 12.74 13.10
N PRO A 26 -9.05 13.47 12.19
CA PRO A 26 -10.14 14.34 12.56
C PRO A 26 -11.42 13.54 12.88
N ALA A 27 -12.30 14.12 13.69
CA ALA A 27 -13.51 13.44 14.15
C ALA A 27 -14.54 13.24 13.03
N ASP A 28 -14.52 14.09 12.01
CA ASP A 28 -15.39 14.15 10.83
C ASP A 28 -14.74 13.55 9.58
N ILE A 29 -13.74 12.66 9.73
CA ILE A 29 -13.01 12.08 8.60
C ILE A 29 -13.90 11.32 7.60
N GLN A 30 -14.99 10.69 8.07
CA GLN A 30 -15.97 10.05 7.18
C GLN A 30 -16.76 11.09 6.36
N ASP A 31 -17.14 12.21 6.97
CA ASP A 31 -17.85 13.30 6.27
C ASP A 31 -16.95 13.91 5.20
N LEU A 32 -15.68 14.20 5.54
CA LEU A 32 -14.68 14.71 4.58
C LEU A 32 -14.46 13.76 3.39
N TYR A 33 -14.53 12.44 3.61
CA TYR A 33 -14.48 11.46 2.54
C TYR A 33 -15.73 11.48 1.67
N ILE A 34 -16.92 11.53 2.26
CA ILE A 34 -18.17 11.60 1.50
C ILE A 34 -18.20 12.90 0.66
N GLU A 35 -17.73 14.02 1.22
CA GLU A 35 -17.55 15.27 0.48
C GLU A 35 -16.55 15.13 -0.69
N SER A 36 -15.50 14.32 -0.52
CA SER A 36 -14.55 14.05 -1.60
C SER A 36 -15.18 13.26 -2.75
N LEU A 37 -16.07 12.31 -2.44
CA LEU A 37 -16.85 11.58 -3.46
C LEU A 37 -17.83 12.52 -4.19
N VAL A 38 -18.50 13.41 -3.47
CA VAL A 38 -19.37 14.44 -4.07
C VAL A 38 -18.57 15.35 -5.01
N ALA A 39 -17.35 15.72 -4.64
CA ALA A 39 -16.46 16.51 -5.49
C ALA A 39 -15.99 15.76 -6.76
N LEU A 40 -16.14 14.43 -6.79
CA LEU A 40 -15.89 13.58 -7.95
C LEU A 40 -17.17 13.26 -8.75
N ASP A 41 -18.27 13.96 -8.49
CA ASP A 41 -19.60 13.74 -9.11
C ASP A 41 -20.27 12.41 -8.73
N ILE A 42 -19.93 11.82 -7.57
CA ILE A 42 -20.62 10.65 -7.00
C ILE A 42 -21.64 11.15 -5.98
N ASP A 43 -22.95 11.09 -6.30
CA ASP A 43 -24.02 11.49 -5.36
C ASP A 43 -24.32 10.35 -4.35
N PRO A 44 -24.03 10.52 -3.05
CA PRO A 44 -24.31 9.50 -2.03
C PRO A 44 -25.78 9.10 -1.91
N ARG A 45 -26.71 9.89 -2.45
CA ARG A 45 -28.15 9.59 -2.42
C ARG A 45 -28.59 8.73 -3.61
N ALA A 46 -27.80 8.71 -4.67
CA ALA A 46 -28.06 7.88 -5.85
C ALA A 46 -27.42 6.49 -5.72
N HIS A 47 -26.54 6.30 -4.72
CA HIS A 47 -25.60 5.19 -4.67
C HIS A 47 -25.58 4.55 -3.28
N ASP A 48 -25.44 3.23 -3.26
CA ASP A 48 -25.37 2.45 -2.02
C ASP A 48 -23.93 2.43 -1.51
N ILE A 49 -23.62 3.40 -0.64
CA ILE A 49 -22.32 3.52 0.02
C ILE A 49 -22.39 2.85 1.39
N ARG A 50 -21.58 1.81 1.59
CA ARG A 50 -21.53 1.06 2.86
C ARG A 50 -20.13 1.07 3.44
N PHE A 51 -20.06 1.35 4.74
CA PHE A 51 -18.86 1.18 5.55
C PHE A 51 -18.96 -0.18 6.24
N VAL A 52 -18.16 -1.13 5.78
CA VAL A 52 -18.12 -2.50 6.31
C VAL A 52 -16.89 -2.60 7.20
N GLU A 53 -17.06 -2.99 8.46
CA GLU A 53 -15.94 -3.11 9.41
C GLU A 53 -14.92 -4.12 8.88
N ASP A 54 -13.67 -3.68 8.79
CA ASP A 54 -12.52 -4.51 8.44
C ASP A 54 -11.25 -3.96 9.07
N ASP A 55 -10.54 -4.83 9.80
CA ASP A 55 -9.28 -4.47 10.46
C ASP A 55 -8.11 -4.70 9.51
N TRP A 56 -7.23 -3.71 9.41
CA TRP A 56 -6.07 -3.79 8.52
C TRP A 56 -4.82 -4.20 9.30
N GLU A 57 -4.09 -5.19 8.77
CA GLU A 57 -2.74 -5.55 9.23
C GLU A 57 -1.76 -5.60 8.06
N SER A 58 -0.59 -4.99 8.24
CA SER A 58 0.59 -5.29 7.43
C SER A 58 1.67 -5.95 8.27
N PRO A 59 1.77 -7.29 8.20
CA PRO A 59 2.75 -8.02 8.98
C PRO A 59 4.18 -7.57 8.72
N THR A 60 4.56 -7.28 7.47
CA THR A 60 5.92 -6.87 7.11
C THR A 60 6.29 -5.48 7.63
N LEU A 61 5.31 -4.61 7.84
CA LEU A 61 5.53 -3.28 8.43
C LEU A 61 5.41 -3.26 9.96
N GLY A 62 4.91 -4.35 10.56
CA GLY A 62 4.54 -4.34 11.98
C GLY A 62 3.52 -3.25 12.29
N ALA A 63 2.60 -3.02 11.35
CA ALA A 63 1.60 -1.98 11.41
C ALA A 63 0.20 -2.62 11.40
N TRP A 64 -0.71 -2.07 12.19
CA TRP A 64 -2.10 -2.49 12.22
C TRP A 64 -3.00 -1.35 12.67
N GLY A 65 -4.27 -1.43 12.30
CA GLY A 65 -5.29 -0.45 12.64
C GLY A 65 -6.70 -1.00 12.50
N LEU A 66 -7.63 -0.32 13.16
CA LEU A 66 -9.06 -0.58 13.01
C LEU A 66 -9.58 0.20 11.80
N GLY A 67 -10.63 -0.26 11.14
CA GLY A 67 -11.01 0.37 9.89
C GLY A 67 -12.35 -0.04 9.31
N TRP A 68 -12.55 0.42 8.07
CA TRP A 68 -13.68 0.03 7.24
C TRP A 68 -13.21 -0.15 5.81
N GLU A 69 -13.71 -1.19 5.15
CA GLU A 69 -13.84 -1.19 3.69
C GLU A 69 -15.06 -0.36 3.29
N VAL A 70 -14.90 0.51 2.30
CA VAL A 70 -16.01 1.27 1.73
C VAL A 70 -16.42 0.64 0.41
N TRP A 71 -17.67 0.18 0.38
CA TRP A 71 -18.30 -0.43 -0.77
C TRP A 71 -19.25 0.56 -1.43
N LEU A 72 -19.11 0.75 -2.75
CA LEU A 72 -19.95 1.58 -3.60
C LEU A 72 -20.65 0.65 -4.61
N ASP A 73 -21.98 0.54 -4.50
CA ASP A 73 -22.82 -0.31 -5.38
C ASP A 73 -22.30 -1.76 -5.54
N GLY A 74 -21.76 -2.32 -4.45
CA GLY A 74 -21.26 -3.69 -4.43
C GLY A 74 -19.82 -3.87 -4.91
N MET A 75 -19.05 -2.78 -5.09
CA MET A 75 -17.61 -2.82 -5.32
C MET A 75 -16.87 -2.06 -4.20
N GLU A 76 -15.87 -2.70 -3.59
CA GLU A 76 -14.96 -2.04 -2.64
C GLU A 76 -14.12 -0.98 -3.39
N VAL A 77 -14.22 0.29 -3.00
CA VAL A 77 -13.54 1.42 -3.66
C VAL A 77 -12.54 2.16 -2.79
N THR A 78 -12.58 1.97 -1.46
CA THR A 78 -11.71 2.67 -0.52
C THR A 78 -11.50 1.85 0.75
N GLN A 79 -10.30 1.93 1.33
CA GLN A 79 -10.00 1.45 2.68
C GLN A 79 -9.82 2.63 3.63
N PHE A 80 -10.46 2.56 4.81
CA PHE A 80 -10.17 3.37 5.97
C PHE A 80 -9.32 2.59 6.97
N THR A 81 -8.29 3.24 7.52
CA THR A 81 -7.47 2.64 8.59
C THR A 81 -7.12 3.69 9.65
N TYR A 82 -7.38 3.37 10.91
CA TYR A 82 -6.96 4.13 12.09
C TYR A 82 -5.80 3.39 12.73
N PHE A 83 -4.58 3.76 12.35
CA PHE A 83 -3.38 3.08 12.81
C PHE A 83 -3.25 3.15 14.33
N GLN A 84 -3.17 1.98 14.96
CA GLN A 84 -2.87 1.82 16.37
C GLN A 84 -1.35 1.66 16.56
N GLU A 85 -0.70 0.95 15.64
CA GLU A 85 0.75 0.79 15.62
C GLU A 85 1.31 0.91 14.20
N VAL A 86 2.53 1.46 14.09
CA VAL A 86 3.33 1.48 12.85
C VAL A 86 4.77 1.18 13.21
N GLY A 87 5.40 0.19 12.56
CA GLY A 87 6.74 -0.26 12.94
C GLY A 87 6.80 -0.82 14.37
N SER A 88 5.68 -1.33 14.89
CA SER A 88 5.47 -1.73 16.29
C SER A 88 5.73 -0.62 17.30
N LEU A 89 5.58 0.63 16.88
CA LEU A 89 5.51 1.80 17.76
C LEU A 89 4.06 2.24 17.89
N PRO A 90 3.59 2.57 19.11
CA PRO A 90 2.26 3.14 19.31
C PRO A 90 2.06 4.41 18.49
N CYS A 91 1.01 4.46 17.68
CA CYS A 91 0.69 5.61 16.87
C CYS A 91 -0.15 6.61 17.67
N ARG A 92 0.54 7.56 18.35
CA ARG A 92 -0.12 8.63 19.12
C ARG A 92 0.34 10.02 18.65
N PRO A 93 -0.59 10.96 18.36
CA PRO A 93 -2.03 10.72 18.20
C PRO A 93 -2.34 9.74 17.05
N VAL A 94 -3.53 9.14 17.07
CA VAL A 94 -3.96 8.17 16.05
C VAL A 94 -3.88 8.82 14.67
N LEU A 95 -3.36 8.05 13.71
CA LEU A 95 -3.28 8.43 12.31
C LEU A 95 -4.49 7.85 11.58
N GLY A 96 -5.28 8.71 10.95
CA GLY A 96 -6.35 8.32 10.04
C GLY A 96 -5.79 8.22 8.62
N GLU A 97 -6.08 7.11 7.96
CA GLU A 97 -5.70 6.82 6.59
C GLU A 97 -6.94 6.57 5.75
N ILE A 98 -6.96 7.14 4.55
CA ILE A 98 -7.96 6.89 3.51
C ILE A 98 -7.23 6.52 2.23
N THR A 99 -7.49 5.32 1.72
CA THR A 99 -6.80 4.75 0.56
C THR A 99 -7.82 4.47 -0.53
N TYR A 100 -7.87 5.31 -1.56
CA TYR A 100 -8.82 5.17 -2.67
C TYR A 100 -8.25 4.26 -3.76
N GLY A 101 -9.06 3.33 -4.26
CA GLY A 101 -8.76 2.55 -5.47
C GLY A 101 -9.19 3.31 -6.72
N LEU A 102 -8.25 3.99 -7.39
CA LEU A 102 -8.57 4.94 -8.46
C LEU A 102 -9.21 4.27 -9.67
N GLU A 103 -8.72 3.10 -10.10
CA GLU A 103 -9.31 2.38 -11.24
C GLU A 103 -10.74 1.96 -10.96
N ARG A 104 -11.05 1.54 -9.72
CA ARG A 104 -12.40 1.12 -9.34
C ARG A 104 -13.38 2.30 -9.29
N LEU A 105 -12.95 3.44 -8.76
CA LEU A 105 -13.72 4.68 -8.83
C LEU A 105 -13.93 5.15 -10.28
N ALA A 106 -12.91 5.02 -11.13
CA ALA A 106 -13.01 5.41 -12.53
C ALA A 106 -13.95 4.47 -13.33
N LEU A 107 -13.96 3.16 -13.04
CA LEU A 107 -14.91 2.20 -13.64
C LEU A 107 -16.34 2.68 -13.45
N TYR A 108 -16.61 3.15 -12.24
CA TYR A 108 -17.89 3.66 -11.86
C TYR A 108 -18.26 4.95 -12.59
N LEU A 109 -17.41 5.97 -12.48
CA LEU A 109 -17.63 7.29 -13.08
C LEU A 109 -17.78 7.23 -14.60
N GLN A 110 -17.11 6.28 -15.25
CA GLN A 110 -17.15 6.12 -16.71
C GLN A 110 -18.14 5.04 -17.17
N GLY A 111 -18.84 4.35 -16.25
CA GLY A 111 -19.77 3.27 -16.56
C GLY A 111 -19.13 2.12 -17.36
N LYS A 112 -17.88 1.77 -17.04
CA LYS A 112 -17.11 0.71 -17.71
C LYS A 112 -17.14 -0.58 -16.89
N SER A 113 -17.03 -1.72 -17.57
CA SER A 113 -16.99 -3.05 -16.95
C SER A 113 -15.58 -3.65 -16.87
N SER A 114 -14.57 -2.98 -17.45
CA SER A 114 -13.18 -3.42 -17.49
C SER A 114 -12.26 -2.23 -17.31
N ILE A 115 -11.23 -2.37 -16.47
CA ILE A 115 -10.23 -1.33 -16.21
C ILE A 115 -9.54 -0.93 -17.50
N PHE A 116 -9.31 -1.87 -18.44
CA PHE A 116 -8.63 -1.57 -19.69
C PHE A 116 -9.45 -0.68 -20.65
N ASP A 117 -10.77 -0.59 -20.46
CA ASP A 117 -11.66 0.26 -21.27
C ASP A 117 -11.79 1.69 -20.71
N LEU A 118 -11.16 1.98 -19.57
CA LEU A 118 -11.16 3.32 -18.98
C LEU A 118 -10.46 4.30 -19.91
N VAL A 119 -11.06 5.46 -20.12
CA VAL A 119 -10.42 6.60 -20.78
C VAL A 119 -9.47 7.25 -19.79
N TRP A 120 -8.17 7.20 -20.07
CA TRP A 120 -7.13 7.87 -19.28
C TRP A 120 -7.08 9.37 -19.61
N THR A 121 -7.14 9.68 -20.90
CA THR A 121 -7.18 11.03 -21.47
C THR A 121 -7.84 10.97 -22.86
N PRO A 122 -8.38 12.05 -23.44
CA PRO A 122 -9.06 11.98 -24.73
C PRO A 122 -8.24 11.24 -25.80
N GLY A 123 -8.79 10.15 -26.34
CA GLY A 123 -8.16 9.32 -27.36
C GLY A 123 -7.18 8.25 -26.86
N VAL A 124 -7.00 8.11 -25.53
CA VAL A 124 -6.11 7.10 -24.93
C VAL A 124 -6.84 6.37 -23.81
N THR A 125 -6.88 5.04 -23.89
CA THR A 125 -7.43 4.17 -22.86
C THR A 125 -6.36 3.69 -21.89
N TYR A 126 -6.78 3.19 -20.73
CA TYR A 126 -5.90 2.52 -19.77
C TYR A 126 -5.28 1.26 -20.41
N GLY A 127 -6.03 0.56 -21.25
CA GLY A 127 -5.54 -0.58 -22.03
C GLY A 127 -4.36 -0.22 -22.93
N ASP A 128 -4.44 0.91 -23.63
CA ASP A 128 -3.36 1.40 -24.53
C ASP A 128 -2.04 1.62 -23.78
N LEU A 129 -2.11 2.01 -22.50
CA LEU A 129 -0.94 2.30 -21.67
C LEU A 129 -0.43 1.07 -20.89
N TYR A 130 -1.35 0.29 -20.31
CA TYR A 130 -0.99 -0.66 -19.25
C TYR A 130 -1.32 -2.12 -19.55
N HIS A 131 -2.08 -2.45 -20.60
CA HIS A 131 -2.38 -3.86 -20.89
C HIS A 131 -1.10 -4.66 -21.18
N GLN A 132 -0.21 -4.15 -22.03
CA GLN A 132 1.09 -4.79 -22.28
C GLN A 132 1.92 -4.92 -21.00
N ASN A 133 1.96 -3.86 -20.18
CA ASN A 133 2.68 -3.89 -18.91
C ASN A 133 2.11 -4.98 -17.97
N GLU A 134 0.79 -5.11 -17.85
CA GLU A 134 0.17 -6.14 -17.01
C GLU A 134 0.49 -7.57 -17.49
N VAL A 135 0.47 -7.80 -18.81
CA VAL A 135 0.84 -9.09 -19.43
C VAL A 135 2.31 -9.42 -19.13
N GLU A 136 3.22 -8.50 -19.44
CA GLU A 136 4.66 -8.73 -19.29
C GLU A 136 5.08 -8.85 -17.82
N GLN A 137 4.52 -8.02 -16.93
CA GLN A 137 4.80 -8.09 -15.50
C GLN A 137 4.22 -9.35 -14.87
N SER A 138 3.04 -9.80 -15.29
CA SER A 138 2.50 -11.09 -14.82
C SER A 138 3.44 -12.24 -15.22
N ARG A 139 3.85 -12.28 -16.50
CA ARG A 139 4.80 -13.28 -17.00
C ARG A 139 6.14 -13.22 -16.27
N TYR A 140 6.67 -12.03 -16.00
CA TYR A 140 7.89 -11.86 -15.21
C TYR A 140 7.72 -12.39 -13.78
N ASN A 141 6.67 -11.94 -13.08
CA ASN A 141 6.43 -12.29 -11.69
C ASN A 141 6.24 -13.80 -11.46
N PHE A 142 5.52 -14.48 -12.36
CA PHE A 142 5.14 -15.88 -12.17
C PHE A 142 6.07 -16.88 -12.86
N GLU A 143 6.72 -16.51 -13.95
CA GLU A 143 7.45 -17.46 -14.81
C GLU A 143 8.93 -17.12 -14.99
N LEU A 144 9.25 -15.88 -15.33
CA LEU A 144 10.58 -15.51 -15.83
C LEU A 144 11.53 -14.95 -14.77
N SER A 145 11.03 -14.52 -13.61
CA SER A 145 11.90 -13.97 -12.57
C SER A 145 12.87 -15.03 -12.05
N ASP A 146 14.13 -14.63 -11.90
CA ASP A 146 15.23 -15.47 -11.43
C ASP A 146 15.23 -15.52 -9.89
N ALA A 147 14.84 -16.66 -9.33
CA ALA A 147 14.76 -16.86 -7.90
C ALA A 147 16.13 -16.74 -7.20
N GLU A 148 17.21 -17.22 -7.80
CA GLU A 148 18.55 -17.14 -7.21
C GLU A 148 19.00 -15.68 -7.09
N LEU A 149 18.81 -14.91 -8.17
CA LEU A 149 19.08 -13.48 -8.18
C LEU A 149 18.25 -12.75 -7.11
N LEU A 150 16.95 -13.05 -7.01
CA LEU A 150 16.06 -12.42 -6.04
C LEU A 150 16.42 -12.78 -4.59
N PHE A 151 16.81 -14.02 -4.30
CA PHE A 151 17.29 -14.41 -2.97
C PHE A 151 18.55 -13.67 -2.57
N ARG A 152 19.51 -13.54 -3.49
CA ARG A 152 20.73 -12.73 -3.27
C ARG A 152 20.37 -11.27 -3.01
N HIS A 153 19.54 -10.67 -3.87
CA HIS A 153 19.10 -9.28 -3.70
C HIS A 153 18.39 -9.06 -2.36
N PHE A 154 17.52 -9.98 -1.93
CA PHE A 154 16.91 -9.90 -0.60
C PHE A 154 17.97 -9.82 0.50
N GLY A 155 18.98 -10.70 0.47
CA GLY A 155 20.07 -10.72 1.44
C GLY A 155 20.94 -9.45 1.41
N ASP A 156 21.26 -8.97 0.21
CA ASP A 156 22.05 -7.75 0.00
C ASP A 156 21.31 -6.52 0.53
N PHE A 157 20.03 -6.36 0.20
CA PHE A 157 19.21 -5.25 0.68
C PHE A 157 18.98 -5.32 2.20
N GLU A 158 18.77 -6.51 2.76
CA GLU A 158 18.68 -6.67 4.22
C GLU A 158 19.97 -6.25 4.92
N THR A 159 21.13 -6.67 4.41
CA THR A 159 22.43 -6.34 4.98
C THR A 159 22.70 -4.84 4.89
N GLU A 160 22.44 -4.24 3.74
CA GLU A 160 22.64 -2.81 3.51
C GLU A 160 21.67 -1.96 4.34
N ALA A 161 20.41 -2.39 4.47
CA ALA A 161 19.44 -1.73 5.35
C ALA A 161 19.96 -1.65 6.79
N ARG A 162 20.47 -2.77 7.34
CA ARG A 162 21.03 -2.81 8.70
C ARG A 162 22.22 -1.88 8.84
N ARG A 163 23.17 -1.93 7.91
CA ARG A 163 24.36 -1.08 7.90
C ARG A 163 24.01 0.42 7.88
N LEU A 164 23.06 0.82 7.04
CA LEU A 164 22.61 2.21 6.92
C LEU A 164 21.85 2.70 8.16
N ILE A 165 20.98 1.86 8.73
CA ILE A 165 20.26 2.17 9.98
C ILE A 165 21.24 2.34 11.14
N GLU A 166 22.23 1.46 11.27
CA GLU A 166 23.29 1.54 12.29
C GLU A 166 24.16 2.80 12.12
N ALA A 167 24.43 3.19 10.88
CA ALA A 167 25.11 4.45 10.55
C ALA A 167 24.23 5.70 10.72
N GLN A 168 23.00 5.57 11.26
CA GLN A 168 22.02 6.64 11.43
C GLN A 168 21.59 7.32 10.11
N CYS A 169 21.81 6.65 8.98
CA CYS A 169 21.35 7.07 7.66
C CYS A 169 19.97 6.46 7.38
N VAL A 170 18.99 6.86 8.19
CA VAL A 170 17.72 6.14 8.36
C VAL A 170 16.86 6.12 7.09
N LEU A 171 16.78 7.24 6.36
CA LEU A 171 15.94 7.33 5.15
C LEU A 171 16.45 6.40 4.02
N PRO A 172 17.75 6.39 3.67
CA PRO A 172 18.28 5.34 2.78
C PRO A 172 18.14 3.93 3.33
N GLY A 173 18.26 3.74 4.65
CA GLY A 173 17.96 2.47 5.30
C GLY A 173 16.55 1.98 5.01
N TYR A 174 15.55 2.88 5.08
CA TYR A 174 14.15 2.59 4.76
C TYR A 174 13.96 2.19 3.29
N GLU A 175 14.64 2.86 2.35
CA GLU A 175 14.60 2.48 0.94
C GLU A 175 15.07 1.04 0.70
N MET A 176 16.10 0.59 1.43
CA MET A 176 16.55 -0.80 1.36
C MET A 176 15.54 -1.77 1.96
N VAL A 177 14.81 -1.39 3.02
CA VAL A 177 13.68 -2.17 3.54
C VAL A 177 12.58 -2.34 2.49
N MET A 178 12.25 -1.26 1.74
CA MET A 178 11.27 -1.34 0.65
C MET A 178 11.71 -2.30 -0.46
N LYS A 179 12.98 -2.22 -0.88
CA LYS A 179 13.55 -3.15 -1.87
C LYS A 179 13.53 -4.60 -1.39
N CYS A 180 13.85 -4.82 -0.12
CA CYS A 180 13.80 -6.13 0.53
C CYS A 180 12.36 -6.71 0.52
N SER A 181 11.37 -5.89 0.89
CA SER A 181 9.95 -6.27 0.82
C SER A 181 9.49 -6.59 -0.60
N HIS A 182 9.93 -5.82 -1.60
CA HIS A 182 9.57 -6.06 -2.99
C HIS A 182 10.20 -7.35 -3.54
N ALA A 183 11.48 -7.59 -3.25
CA ALA A 183 12.16 -8.84 -3.62
C ALA A 183 11.46 -10.06 -3.01
N PHE A 184 11.01 -9.97 -1.76
CA PHE A 184 10.17 -11.00 -1.13
C PHE A 184 8.85 -11.21 -1.89
N ASN A 185 8.13 -10.16 -2.26
CA ASN A 185 6.87 -10.27 -2.99
C ASN A 185 7.04 -10.95 -4.36
N LEU A 186 8.16 -10.72 -5.04
CA LEU A 186 8.52 -11.39 -6.29
C LEU A 186 8.81 -12.88 -6.07
N LEU A 187 9.63 -13.22 -5.06
CA LEU A 187 9.90 -14.62 -4.70
C LEU A 187 8.62 -15.38 -4.32
N ASP A 188 7.73 -14.72 -3.57
CA ASP A 188 6.44 -15.28 -3.12
C ASP A 188 5.47 -15.43 -4.31
N ALA A 189 5.48 -14.51 -5.28
CA ALA A 189 4.72 -14.65 -6.53
C ALA A 189 5.27 -15.77 -7.42
N ARG A 190 6.58 -15.92 -7.49
CA ARG A 190 7.28 -16.94 -8.30
C ARG A 190 7.06 -18.37 -7.80
N GLY A 191 6.57 -18.52 -6.56
CA GLY A 191 6.44 -19.81 -5.88
C GLY A 191 7.78 -20.36 -5.39
N ALA A 192 8.79 -19.51 -5.24
CA ALA A 192 10.15 -19.91 -4.85
C ALA A 192 10.31 -20.10 -3.33
N ILE A 193 9.31 -19.75 -2.53
CA ILE A 193 9.32 -19.79 -1.06
C ILE A 193 8.18 -20.71 -0.60
N SER A 194 8.48 -21.69 0.25
CA SER A 194 7.48 -22.53 0.90
C SER A 194 6.65 -21.76 1.94
N VAL A 195 5.51 -22.32 2.37
CA VAL A 195 4.66 -21.70 3.41
C VAL A 195 5.45 -21.42 4.70
N THR A 196 6.31 -22.34 5.12
CA THR A 196 7.16 -22.19 6.31
C THR A 196 8.19 -21.08 6.14
N GLU A 197 8.87 -21.04 4.99
CA GLU A 197 9.87 -20.00 4.70
C GLU A 197 9.20 -18.62 4.58
N ARG A 198 7.98 -18.55 4.06
CA ARG A 198 7.23 -17.29 3.92
C ARG A 198 7.08 -16.58 5.26
N ALA A 199 6.71 -17.30 6.32
CA ALA A 199 6.62 -16.75 7.66
C ALA A 199 7.97 -16.20 8.17
N ALA A 200 9.08 -16.92 7.88
CA ALA A 200 10.42 -16.48 8.24
C ALA A 200 10.84 -15.20 7.50
N TYR A 201 10.58 -15.10 6.19
CA TYR A 201 10.86 -13.89 5.40
C TYR A 201 10.02 -12.69 5.85
N ILE A 202 8.73 -12.88 6.15
CA ILE A 202 7.88 -11.84 6.73
C ILE A 202 8.48 -11.36 8.05
N GLY A 203 8.94 -12.27 8.92
CA GLY A 203 9.60 -11.94 10.17
C GLY A 203 10.87 -11.11 9.99
N ARG A 204 11.68 -11.42 8.97
CA ARG A 204 12.90 -10.66 8.63
C ARG A 204 12.58 -9.24 8.16
N VAL A 205 11.64 -9.08 7.24
CA VAL A 205 11.21 -7.74 6.77
C VAL A 205 10.59 -6.94 7.92
N ARG A 206 9.74 -7.57 8.75
CA ARG A 206 9.17 -6.98 9.97
C ARG A 206 10.26 -6.49 10.93
N ALA A 207 11.32 -7.26 11.14
CA ALA A 207 12.43 -6.85 11.99
C ALA A 207 13.16 -5.61 11.45
N LEU A 208 13.36 -5.52 10.12
CA LEU A 208 13.92 -4.33 9.49
C LEU A 208 12.99 -3.10 9.62
N ALA A 209 11.69 -3.28 9.35
CA ALA A 209 10.68 -2.23 9.46
C ALA A 209 10.62 -1.65 10.88
N ARG A 210 10.67 -2.50 11.91
CA ARG A 210 10.75 -2.07 13.32
C ARG A 210 12.01 -1.27 13.60
N ARG A 211 13.17 -1.77 13.16
CA ARG A 211 14.47 -1.10 13.38
C ARG A 211 14.50 0.28 12.73
N VAL A 212 14.04 0.40 11.49
CA VAL A 212 14.06 1.68 10.78
C VAL A 212 13.04 2.67 11.35
N ALA A 213 11.86 2.19 11.78
CA ALA A 213 10.87 3.03 12.47
C ALA A 213 11.42 3.58 13.80
N GLN A 214 12.04 2.73 14.62
CA GLN A 214 12.67 3.13 15.88
C GLN A 214 13.82 4.13 15.64
N ALA A 215 14.71 3.84 14.69
CA ALA A 215 15.81 4.74 14.36
C ALA A 215 15.31 6.09 13.82
N TYR A 216 14.21 6.10 13.05
CA TYR A 216 13.58 7.32 12.58
C TYR A 216 13.02 8.11 13.77
N TYR A 217 12.25 7.47 14.65
CA TYR A 217 11.73 8.09 15.87
C TYR A 217 12.84 8.75 16.69
N GLU A 218 13.91 8.01 17.00
CA GLU A 218 15.06 8.53 17.75
C GLU A 218 15.75 9.69 17.02
N SER A 219 15.84 9.63 15.68
CA SER A 219 16.39 10.75 14.90
C SER A 219 15.54 12.02 15.02
N ARG A 220 14.21 11.88 15.09
CA ARG A 220 13.30 13.01 15.31
C ARG A 220 13.37 13.50 16.75
N GLU A 221 13.51 12.60 17.72
CA GLU A 221 13.65 12.92 19.13
C GLU A 221 14.92 13.72 19.42
N ARG A 222 16.07 13.35 18.84
CA ARG A 222 17.32 14.12 18.92
C ARG A 222 17.18 15.55 18.40
N LEU A 223 16.26 15.78 17.47
CA LEU A 223 15.94 17.10 16.93
C LEU A 223 14.81 17.80 17.72
N GLY A 224 14.34 17.23 18.83
CA GLY A 224 13.24 17.78 19.63
C GLY A 224 11.87 17.71 18.97
N PHE A 225 11.65 16.78 18.04
CA PHE A 225 10.45 16.67 17.20
C PHE A 225 10.05 17.98 16.49
N PRO A 226 10.82 18.46 15.50
CA PRO A 226 10.67 19.79 14.90
C PRO A 226 9.27 20.16 14.36
N MET A 227 8.46 19.17 14.00
CA MET A 227 7.11 19.34 13.44
C MET A 227 6.00 19.19 14.48
N ARG A 228 6.34 18.86 15.73
CA ARG A 228 5.37 18.76 16.82
C ARG A 228 5.01 20.19 17.23
N LYS A 229 3.82 20.64 16.82
CA LYS A 229 3.24 21.88 17.37
C LYS A 229 3.20 21.73 18.90
N ALA A 230 3.59 22.77 19.63
CA ALA A 230 3.36 22.83 21.08
C ALA A 230 1.87 22.55 21.30
N ALA A 231 1.54 21.71 22.29
CA ALA A 231 0.15 21.46 22.62
C ALA A 231 -0.52 22.80 22.91
N ALA A 232 -1.59 23.11 22.16
CA ALA A 232 -2.44 24.27 22.45
C ALA A 232 -3.25 24.03 23.72
#